data_AF-A0A538S3V7-F1
#
_entry.id   AF-A0A538S3V7-F1
#
_cell.length_a   1.000
_cell.length_b   1.000
_cell.length_c   1.000
_cell.angle_alpha   90.00
_cell.angle_beta   90.00
_cell.angle_gamma   90.00
#
_symmetry.space_group_name_H-M   'P 1'
#
loop_
_entity.id
_entity.type
_entity.pdbx_description
1 polymer ?
#
loop_
_entity_poly.entity_id
_entity_poly.type
_entity_poly.pdbx_seq_one_letter_code
_entity_poly.pdbx_strand_id
1 'polypeptide(L)'
;MRLSYLTSDEVHFDWLSRLAERFGIALESADNVKVSTDPLPDAVLYDWDFLPPGQREGLCAELCEQPVSGVVAVHGYNISESETEALQRSGVLVFPRLIPHVIGFLRRLVGRSRTAQ
;
A
#
# COMPACT_ATOMS: atom_id res chain seq x y z
N MET A 1 -2.78 -13.56 3.49
CA MET A 1 -2.83 -12.10 3.63
C MET A 1 -3.45 -11.56 2.36
N ARG A 2 -4.38 -10.60 2.48
CA ARG A 2 -4.94 -9.85 1.36
C ARG A 2 -4.22 -8.50 1.25
N LEU A 3 -3.69 -8.20 0.08
CA LEU A 3 -3.02 -6.93 -0.22
C LEU A 3 -3.79 -6.23 -1.32
N SER A 4 -4.27 -5.03 -1.07
CA SER A 4 -4.78 -4.16 -2.13
C SER A 4 -3.66 -3.30 -2.67
N TYR A 5 -3.51 -3.24 -3.99
CA TYR A 5 -2.52 -2.41 -4.65
C TYR A 5 -3.19 -1.39 -5.56
N LEU A 6 -2.94 -0.11 -5.28
CA LEU A 6 -3.51 1.02 -5.99
C LEU A 6 -2.47 1.61 -6.93
N THR A 7 -2.58 1.25 -8.19
CA THR A 7 -1.81 1.79 -9.31
C THR A 7 -2.70 1.89 -10.54
N SER A 8 -2.39 2.83 -11.44
CA SER A 8 -2.94 2.87 -12.79
C SER A 8 -2.01 2.22 -13.82
N ASP A 9 -0.84 1.74 -13.40
CA ASP A 9 0.14 1.07 -14.26
C ASP A 9 -0.07 -0.45 -14.26
N GLU A 10 -0.52 -0.97 -15.40
CA GLU A 10 -0.76 -2.40 -15.61
C GLU A 10 0.53 -3.24 -15.52
N VAL A 11 1.68 -2.68 -15.88
CA VAL A 11 3.00 -3.34 -15.81
C VAL A 11 3.44 -3.47 -14.36
N HIS A 12 3.26 -2.42 -13.56
CA HIS A 12 3.51 -2.49 -12.12
C HIS A 12 2.59 -3.49 -11.44
N PHE A 13 1.31 -3.52 -11.83
CA PHE A 13 0.35 -4.49 -11.29
C PHE A 13 0.74 -5.94 -11.65
N ASP A 14 1.04 -6.24 -12.91
CA ASP A 14 1.47 -7.58 -13.34
C ASP A 14 2.75 -8.01 -12.61
N TRP A 15 3.73 -7.12 -12.50
CA TRP A 15 4.96 -7.40 -11.78
C TRP A 15 4.71 -7.68 -10.29
N LEU A 16 3.87 -6.88 -9.62
CA LEU A 16 3.53 -7.09 -8.22
C LEU A 16 2.72 -8.38 -8.03
N SER A 17 1.83 -8.71 -8.97
CA SER A 17 1.01 -9.93 -8.96
C SER A 17 1.87 -11.18 -8.96
N ARG A 18 2.87 -11.27 -9.85
CA ARG A 18 3.82 -12.39 -9.90
C ARG A 18 4.61 -12.55 -8.60
N LEU A 19 4.98 -11.44 -7.97
CA LEU A 19 5.65 -11.49 -6.67
C LEU A 19 4.69 -11.91 -5.56
N ALA A 20 3.47 -11.36 -5.53
CA ALA A 20 2.46 -11.71 -4.56
C ALA A 20 2.15 -13.22 -4.59
N GLU A 21 1.99 -13.79 -5.79
CA GLU A 21 1.82 -15.23 -5.99
C GLU A 21 2.99 -16.03 -5.39
N ARG A 22 4.24 -15.63 -5.69
CA ARG A 22 5.44 -16.26 -5.11
C ARG A 22 5.46 -16.23 -3.58
N PHE A 23 4.85 -15.22 -2.96
CA PHE A 23 4.76 -15.08 -1.51
C PHE A 23 3.46 -15.61 -0.90
N GLY A 24 2.55 -16.19 -1.70
CA GLY A 24 1.24 -16.68 -1.25
C GLY A 24 0.32 -15.56 -0.74
N ILE A 25 0.37 -14.39 -1.38
CA ILE A 25 -0.44 -13.22 -1.05
C ILE A 25 -1.55 -13.08 -2.10
N ALA A 26 -2.78 -12.90 -1.64
CA ALA A 26 -3.89 -12.58 -2.51
C ALA A 26 -3.81 -11.07 -2.82
N LEU A 27 -3.48 -10.75 -4.08
CA LEU A 27 -3.38 -9.37 -4.56
C LEU A 27 -4.69 -8.93 -5.20
N GLU A 28 -5.17 -7.75 -4.82
CA GLU A 28 -6.38 -7.13 -5.36
C GLU A 28 -6.04 -5.78 -6.00
N SER A 29 -6.59 -5.52 -7.20
CA SER A 29 -6.51 -4.22 -7.86
C SER A 29 -7.51 -3.24 -7.25
N ALA A 30 -7.16 -1.96 -7.22
CA ALA A 30 -8.02 -0.85 -6.80
C ALA A 30 -9.40 -0.84 -7.49
N ASP A 31 -9.44 -1.19 -8.79
CA ASP A 31 -10.68 -1.20 -9.57
C ASP A 31 -11.71 -2.21 -9.03
N ASN A 32 -11.23 -3.24 -8.31
CA ASN A 32 -12.04 -4.27 -7.68
C ASN A 32 -12.38 -3.97 -6.21
N VAL A 33 -11.88 -2.86 -5.64
CA VAL A 33 -12.23 -2.42 -4.26
C VAL A 33 -13.59 -1.72 -4.21
N LYS A 34 -14.30 -1.61 -5.34
CA LYS A 34 -15.67 -1.10 -5.37
C LYS A 34 -16.63 -2.03 -4.63
N VAL A 35 -16.97 -1.63 -3.41
CA VAL A 35 -18.19 -2.03 -2.67
C VAL A 35 -18.33 -3.56 -2.54
N SER A 36 -17.30 -4.22 -2.03
CA SER A 36 -17.47 -5.61 -1.55
C SER A 36 -17.87 -5.59 -0.08
N THR A 37 -18.83 -6.44 0.29
CA THR A 37 -19.10 -6.84 1.68
C THR A 37 -17.95 -7.66 2.29
N ASP A 38 -16.87 -7.86 1.54
CA ASP A 38 -15.66 -8.53 2.00
C ASP A 38 -14.98 -7.76 3.14
N PRO A 39 -14.27 -8.49 4.03
CA PRO A 39 -13.45 -7.86 5.05
C PRO A 39 -12.41 -6.93 4.42
N LEU A 40 -12.03 -5.88 5.15
CA LEU A 40 -10.95 -4.97 4.72
C LEU A 40 -9.66 -5.77 4.43
N PRO A 41 -8.84 -5.32 3.46
CA PRO A 41 -7.56 -5.94 3.19
C PRO A 41 -6.64 -5.84 4.42
N ASP A 42 -5.72 -6.78 4.57
CA ASP A 42 -4.75 -6.77 5.68
C ASP A 42 -3.71 -5.66 5.51
N ALA A 43 -3.43 -5.31 4.26
CA ALA A 43 -2.52 -4.24 3.89
C ALA A 43 -2.96 -3.54 2.61
N VAL A 44 -2.60 -2.27 2.48
CA VAL A 44 -2.82 -1.45 1.29
C VAL A 44 -1.50 -0.87 0.84
N LEU A 45 -1.21 -0.94 -0.46
CA LEU A 45 -0.03 -0.35 -1.08
C LEU A 45 -0.47 0.65 -2.16
N TYR A 46 0.05 1.87 -2.08
CA TYR A 46 -0.20 2.92 -3.08
C TYR A 46 1.02 3.14 -3.97
N ASP A 47 0.79 3.26 -5.27
CA ASP A 47 1.79 3.68 -6.26
C ASP A 47 1.73 5.19 -6.44
N TRP A 48 2.57 5.90 -5.69
CA TRP A 48 2.58 7.36 -5.63
C TRP A 48 2.83 8.01 -6.99
N ASP A 49 3.73 7.42 -7.78
CA ASP A 49 4.12 7.99 -9.07
C ASP A 49 2.96 7.94 -10.09
N PHE A 50 2.03 7.02 -9.90
CA PHE A 50 0.88 6.79 -10.78
C PHE A 50 -0.44 7.34 -10.24
N LEU A 51 -0.40 8.04 -9.11
CA LEU A 51 -1.50 8.89 -8.67
C LEU A 51 -1.49 10.22 -9.44
N PRO A 52 -2.64 10.67 -9.97
CA PRO A 52 -2.80 12.02 -10.49
C PRO A 52 -2.40 13.07 -9.43
N PRO A 53 -1.78 14.21 -9.81
CA PRO A 53 -1.29 15.20 -8.85
C PRO A 53 -2.32 15.65 -7.81
N GLY A 54 -3.57 15.91 -8.22
CA GLY A 54 -4.64 16.31 -7.29
C GLY A 54 -5.12 15.20 -6.35
N GLN A 55 -4.83 13.93 -6.66
CA GLN A 55 -5.15 12.81 -5.75
C GLN A 55 -4.05 12.58 -4.71
N ARG A 56 -2.79 12.96 -4.99
CA ARG A 56 -1.68 12.79 -4.05
C ARG A 56 -1.87 13.64 -2.80
N GLU A 57 -2.22 14.91 -2.96
CA GLU A 57 -2.48 15.81 -1.84
C GLU A 57 -3.66 15.32 -0.99
N GLY A 58 -4.76 14.92 -1.65
CA GLY A 58 -5.94 14.38 -0.98
C GLY A 58 -5.63 13.08 -0.21
N LEU A 59 -4.91 12.15 -0.83
CA LEU A 59 -4.49 10.91 -0.19
C LEU A 59 -3.52 11.17 0.97
N CYS A 60 -2.57 12.09 0.80
CA CYS A 60 -1.64 12.47 1.86
C CYS A 60 -2.40 12.99 3.07
N ALA A 61 -3.36 13.90 2.86
CA ALA A 61 -4.20 14.45 3.93
C ALA A 61 -5.01 13.34 4.61
N GLU A 62 -5.69 12.49 3.84
CA GLU A 62 -6.48 11.37 4.37
C GLU A 62 -5.64 10.43 5.24
N LEU A 63 -4.49 10.00 4.74
CA LEU A 63 -3.56 9.11 5.45
C LEU A 63 -2.93 9.79 6.66
N CYS A 64 -2.80 11.11 6.66
CA CYS A 64 -2.24 11.86 7.77
C CYS A 64 -3.25 12.12 8.89
N GLU A 65 -4.52 12.32 8.54
CA GLU A 65 -5.59 12.72 9.48
C GLU A 65 -6.24 11.55 10.19
N GLN A 66 -6.27 10.37 9.58
CA GLN A 66 -6.98 9.21 10.12
C GLN A 66 -6.02 8.11 10.59
N PRO A 67 -6.22 7.55 11.80
CA PRO A 67 -5.52 6.35 12.21
C PRO A 67 -5.80 5.23 11.22
N VAL A 68 -4.74 4.74 10.57
CA VAL A 68 -4.85 3.66 9.60
C VAL A 68 -5.19 2.36 10.33
N SER A 69 -6.29 1.71 9.94
CA SER A 69 -6.60 0.34 10.35
C SER A 69 -5.83 -0.66 9.48
N GLY A 70 -4.73 -1.18 9.99
CA GLY A 70 -3.90 -2.18 9.30
C GLY A 70 -2.58 -1.62 8.77
N VAL A 71 -1.97 -2.32 7.82
CA VAL A 71 -0.67 -1.92 7.27
C VAL A 71 -0.86 -1.11 5.98
N VAL A 72 -0.57 0.19 6.03
CA VAL A 72 -0.55 1.02 4.81
C VAL A 72 0.88 1.33 4.41
N ALA A 73 1.12 1.25 3.10
CA ALA A 73 2.38 1.57 2.48
C ALA A 73 2.19 2.41 1.22
N VAL A 74 3.18 3.24 0.93
CA VAL A 74 3.30 4.04 -0.29
C VAL A 74 4.63 3.73 -0.93
N HIS A 75 4.69 3.62 -2.26
CA HIS A 75 5.94 3.64 -2.99
C HIS A 75 5.97 4.65 -4.13
N GLY A 76 7.15 5.17 -4.43
CA GLY A 76 7.38 6.06 -5.57
C GLY A 76 8.63 6.89 -5.40
N TYR A 77 9.12 7.44 -6.51
CA TYR A 77 10.31 8.29 -6.55
C TYR A 77 10.00 9.76 -6.30
N ASN A 78 8.76 10.21 -6.58
CA ASN A 78 8.37 11.61 -6.51
C ASN A 78 7.62 11.95 -5.22
N ILE A 79 8.05 11.37 -4.09
CA ILE A 79 7.56 11.71 -2.75
C ILE A 79 8.56 12.70 -2.16
N SER A 80 8.11 13.90 -1.79
CA SER A 80 8.98 14.88 -1.13
C SER A 80 9.40 14.40 0.27
N GLU A 81 10.47 14.97 0.80
CA GLU A 81 10.92 14.70 2.18
C GLU A 81 9.83 15.06 3.20
N SER A 82 9.17 16.21 3.02
CA SER A 82 8.07 16.64 3.89
C SER A 82 6.86 15.70 3.85
N GLU A 83 6.49 15.17 2.68
CA GLU A 83 5.42 14.18 2.55
C GLU A 83 5.84 12.85 3.18
N THR A 84 7.09 12.43 2.97
CA THR A 84 7.65 11.21 3.55
C THR A 84 7.57 11.25 5.08
N GLU A 85 8.03 12.35 5.68
CA GLU A 85 7.98 12.54 7.14
C GLU A 85 6.55 12.60 7.67
N ALA A 86 5.63 13.26 6.97
CA ALA A 86 4.23 13.32 7.36
C ALA A 86 3.57 11.93 7.35
N LEU A 87 3.72 11.20 6.24
CA LEU A 87 3.21 9.83 6.10
C LEU A 87 3.77 8.89 7.18
N GLN A 88 5.09 8.94 7.42
CA GLN A 88 5.73 8.11 8.42
C GLN A 88 5.26 8.42 9.85
N ARG A 89 5.04 9.70 10.19
CA ARG A 89 4.49 10.10 11.49
C ARG A 89 3.08 9.57 11.73
N SER A 90 2.31 9.37 10.66
CA SER A 90 0.98 8.76 10.71
C SER A 90 0.99 7.23 10.61
N GLY A 91 2.18 6.61 10.66
CA GLY A 91 2.33 5.15 10.65
C GLY A 91 2.31 4.52 9.26
N VAL A 92 2.33 5.32 8.19
CA VAL A 92 2.43 4.84 6.82
C VAL A 92 3.88 4.48 6.48
N LEU A 93 4.08 3.31 5.89
CA LEU A 93 5.38 2.87 5.40
C LEU A 93 5.68 3.53 4.05
N VAL A 94 6.86 4.10 3.88
CA VAL A 94 7.24 4.77 2.62
C VAL A 94 8.44 4.06 2.00
N PHE A 95 8.33 3.69 0.73
CA PHE A 95 9.36 2.98 -0.02
C PHE A 95 9.73 3.74 -1.30
N PRO A 96 11.01 4.09 -1.54
CA PRO A 96 11.38 4.78 -2.78
C PRO A 96 11.17 3.94 -4.04
N ARG A 97 11.16 2.60 -3.88
CA ARG A 97 11.07 1.65 -4.99
C ARG A 97 10.23 0.46 -4.61
N LEU A 98 9.49 -0.03 -5.60
CA LEU A 98 8.83 -1.30 -5.49
C LEU A 98 9.83 -2.44 -5.77
N ILE A 99 10.33 -3.07 -4.70
CA ILE A 99 11.27 -4.19 -4.76
C ILE A 99 10.70 -5.42 -4.04
N PRO A 100 11.14 -6.65 -4.35
CA PRO A 100 10.61 -7.87 -3.71
C PRO A 100 10.66 -7.85 -2.17
N HIS A 101 11.60 -7.10 -1.59
CA HIS A 101 11.68 -6.93 -0.14
C HIS A 101 10.46 -6.23 0.47
N VAL A 102 9.81 -5.32 -0.26
CA VAL A 102 8.61 -4.60 0.20
C VAL A 102 7.50 -5.60 0.53
N ILE A 103 7.18 -6.52 -0.39
CA ILE A 103 6.14 -7.52 -0.17
C ILE A 103 6.46 -8.41 1.04
N GLY A 104 7.69 -8.92 1.11
CA GLY A 104 8.13 -9.75 2.25
C GLY A 104 8.10 -9.00 3.58
N PHE A 105 8.31 -7.69 3.56
CA PHE A 105 8.19 -6.83 4.73
C PHE A 105 6.73 -6.66 5.17
N LEU A 106 5.83 -6.30 4.25
CA LEU A 106 4.39 -6.16 4.52
C LEU A 106 3.78 -7.44 5.09
N ARG A 107 4.11 -8.60 4.50
CA ARG A 107 3.66 -9.91 4.99
C ARG A 107 4.07 -10.18 6.44
N ARG A 108 5.31 -9.82 6.81
CA ARG A 108 5.81 -10.01 8.18
C ARG A 108 5.10 -9.10 9.17
N LEU A 109 4.82 -7.86 8.79
CA LEU A 109 4.11 -6.91 9.66
C LEU A 109 2.68 -7.36 9.93
N VAL A 110 1.92 -7.72 8.89
CA VAL A 110 0.56 -8.25 9.05
C VAL A 110 0.55 -9.49 9.95
N GLY A 111 1.53 -10.40 9.79
CA GLY A 111 1.64 -11.59 10.62
C GLY A 111 1.84 -11.27 12.11
N ARG A 112 2.58 -10.21 12.45
CA ARG A 112 2.82 -9.78 13.85
C ARG A 112 1.59 -9.11 14.47
N SER A 113 0.85 -8.31 13.70
CA SER A 113 -0.35 -7.63 14.19
C SER A 113 -1.45 -8.61 14.58
N ARG A 114 -1.52 -9.77 13.92
CA ARG A 114 -2.50 -10.84 14.22
C ARG A 114 -2.18 -11.65 15.47
N THR A 115 -0.92 -11.72 15.88
CA THR A 115 -0.51 -12.42 17.11
C THR A 115 -0.63 -11.57 18.37
N ALA A 116 -0.89 -10.27 18.22
CA ALA A 116 -1.01 -9.31 19.33
C ALA A 116 -2.47 -8.98 19.70
N GLN A 117 -3.45 -9.55 18.97
CA GLN A 117 -4.89 -9.52 19.28
C GLN A 117 -5.30 -10.83 19.94
#